data_AF-A0A960CVH4-F1
#
_entry.id   AF-A0A960CVH4-F1
#
_cell.length_a   1.000
_cell.length_b   1.000
_cell.length_c   1.000
_cell.angle_alpha   90.00
_cell.angle_beta   90.00
_cell.angle_gamma   90.00
#
_symmetry.space_group_name_H-M   'P 1'
#
loop_
_entity.id
_entity.type
_entity.pdbx_description
1 polymer ?
#
loop_
_entity_poly.entity_id
_entity_poly.type
_entity_poly.pdbx_seq_one_letter_code
_entity_poly.pdbx_strand_id
1 'polypeptide(L)'
;MAMSPGVRRIGLEIPSPMTAALSGATVAPDSQLVMILAGIQAANPSKLKLPEAFSPLGVDIIEAAWNNQPVHHLNDTIARMFRLKGAVLNPEPPNFDAWKAAIVASSAARRKPIAPVLVCVDSFDGGTVIPVAWQAGYVDAVRGFGGAVEVRDYPHDDHFSLPRSCVGDARAWLNKLRG
;
A
#
# COMPACT_ATOMS: atom_id res chain seq x y z
N MET A 1 2.98 -7.75 -7.15
CA MET A 1 3.03 -6.30 -6.91
C MET A 1 1.93 -5.99 -5.91
N ALA A 2 2.29 -5.60 -4.69
CA ALA A 2 1.33 -5.30 -3.61
C ALA A 2 1.08 -3.79 -3.58
N MET A 3 -0.17 -3.39 -3.81
CA MET A 3 -0.68 -2.01 -3.76
C MET A 3 -0.10 -1.04 -4.81
N SER A 4 -0.85 0.04 -5.08
CA SER A 4 -0.41 1.15 -5.92
C SER A 4 1.01 1.59 -5.52
N PRO A 5 2.02 1.48 -6.41
CA PRO A 5 3.42 1.75 -6.09
C PRO A 5 3.68 3.21 -5.67
N GLY A 6 2.71 4.10 -5.85
CA GLY A 6 2.83 5.55 -5.60
C GLY A 6 2.75 5.98 -4.15
N VAL A 7 1.99 5.29 -3.30
CA VAL A 7 1.52 5.90 -2.04
C VAL A 7 2.32 5.52 -0.79
N ARG A 8 3.28 4.60 -0.86
CA ARG A 8 3.97 4.08 0.34
C ARG A 8 4.72 5.13 1.15
N ARG A 9 5.40 6.07 0.49
CA ARG A 9 6.02 7.23 1.16
C ARG A 9 4.95 8.15 1.75
N ILE A 10 3.89 8.43 0.98
CA ILE A 10 2.79 9.28 1.42
C ILE A 10 2.10 8.71 2.66
N GLY A 11 1.93 7.39 2.72
CA GLY A 11 1.35 6.71 3.87
C GLY A 11 2.22 6.74 5.13
N LEU A 12 3.54 6.92 5.01
CA LEU A 12 4.39 7.22 6.17
C LEU A 12 4.22 8.66 6.68
N GLU A 13 3.86 9.58 5.79
CA GLU A 13 3.72 11.01 6.09
C GLU A 13 2.28 11.37 6.54
N ILE A 14 1.28 10.57 6.13
CA ILE A 14 -0.14 10.76 6.42
C ILE A 14 -0.69 9.51 7.14
N PRO A 15 -0.76 9.51 8.48
CA PRO A 15 -1.34 8.40 9.23
C PRO A 15 -2.79 8.12 8.81
N SER A 16 -3.12 6.86 8.58
CA SER A 16 -4.47 6.38 8.27
C SER A 16 -4.79 5.08 9.05
N PRO A 17 -6.04 4.60 9.05
CA PRO A 17 -6.39 3.30 9.64
C PRO A 17 -5.53 2.14 9.12
N MET A 18 -5.10 2.17 7.84
CA MET A 18 -4.17 1.17 7.31
C MET A 18 -2.79 1.18 8.00
N THR A 19 -2.35 2.33 8.51
CA THR A 19 -1.12 2.44 9.31
C THR A 19 -1.36 2.32 10.81
N ALA A 20 -2.61 2.24 11.27
CA ALA A 20 -2.92 2.15 12.70
C ALA A 20 -2.33 0.87 13.33
N ALA A 21 -2.23 -0.22 12.56
CA ALA A 21 -1.55 -1.45 12.99
C ALA A 21 -0.03 -1.26 13.16
N LEU A 22 0.60 -0.28 12.51
CA LEU A 22 2.01 0.08 12.74
C LEU A 22 2.20 0.82 14.07
N SER A 23 1.14 1.45 14.59
CA SER A 23 1.18 2.24 15.84
C SER A 23 0.63 1.50 17.06
N GLY A 24 0.14 0.27 16.92
CA GLY A 24 -0.36 -0.50 18.06
C GLY A 24 -0.80 -1.93 17.73
N ALA A 25 -0.49 -2.85 18.63
CA ALA A 25 -0.81 -4.28 18.54
C ALA A 25 -2.28 -4.64 18.86
N THR A 26 -3.20 -3.67 18.85
CA THR A 26 -4.60 -3.84 19.27
C THR A 26 -5.57 -4.10 18.12
N VAL A 27 -5.13 -3.93 16.87
CA VAL A 27 -5.90 -4.20 15.66
C VAL A 27 -5.09 -5.11 14.74
N ALA A 28 -5.76 -6.06 14.08
CA ALA A 28 -5.12 -6.90 13.08
C ALA A 28 -4.62 -6.04 11.91
N PRO A 29 -3.38 -6.23 11.42
CA PRO A 29 -2.93 -5.53 10.22
C PRO A 29 -3.73 -6.00 9.01
N ASP A 30 -4.01 -5.09 8.09
CA ASP A 30 -4.53 -5.46 6.78
C ASP A 30 -3.50 -6.29 5.99
N SER A 31 -3.96 -7.25 5.20
CA SER A 31 -3.06 -8.14 4.44
C SER A 31 -2.13 -7.36 3.52
N GLN A 32 -2.57 -6.25 2.92
CA GLN A 32 -1.76 -5.40 2.04
C GLN A 32 -0.62 -4.70 2.77
N LEU A 33 -0.77 -4.37 4.06
CA LEU A 33 0.34 -3.86 4.85
C LEU A 33 1.40 -4.94 5.08
N VAL A 34 0.97 -6.14 5.47
CA VAL A 34 1.85 -7.32 5.58
C VAL A 34 2.53 -7.57 4.24
N MET A 35 1.79 -7.43 3.14
CA MET A 35 2.29 -7.57 1.78
C MET A 35 3.42 -6.62 1.45
N ILE A 36 3.25 -5.35 1.78
CA ILE A 36 4.24 -4.32 1.52
C ILE A 36 5.52 -4.58 2.31
N LEU A 37 5.40 -4.87 3.60
CA LEU A 37 6.55 -5.09 4.48
C LEU A 37 7.33 -6.35 4.08
N ALA A 38 6.65 -7.47 3.81
CA ALA A 38 7.28 -8.69 3.32
C ALA A 38 8.01 -8.46 1.99
N GLY A 39 7.36 -7.77 1.04
CA GLY A 39 7.99 -7.43 -0.25
C GLY A 39 9.20 -6.50 -0.13
N ILE A 40 9.17 -5.54 0.81
CA ILE A 40 10.30 -4.64 1.07
C ILE A 40 11.48 -5.39 1.66
N GLN A 41 11.24 -6.30 2.60
CA GLN A 41 12.28 -7.17 3.15
C GLN A 41 12.88 -8.06 2.06
N ALA A 42 12.04 -8.71 1.25
CA ALA A 42 12.49 -9.57 0.16
C ALA A 42 13.34 -8.83 -0.89
N ALA A 43 13.09 -7.53 -1.10
CA ALA A 43 13.89 -6.67 -1.97
C ALA A 43 15.17 -6.12 -1.31
N ASN A 44 15.31 -6.21 0.02
CA ASN A 44 16.44 -5.70 0.80
C ASN A 44 16.98 -6.73 1.83
N PRO A 45 17.22 -7.99 1.45
CA PRO A 45 17.46 -9.07 2.41
C PRO A 45 18.79 -8.96 3.16
N SER A 46 19.75 -8.19 2.62
CA SER A 46 21.03 -7.91 3.29
C SER A 46 20.94 -6.81 4.35
N LYS A 47 19.84 -6.04 4.38
CA LYS A 47 19.65 -4.88 5.26
C LYS A 47 18.49 -5.04 6.24
N LEU A 48 17.47 -5.81 5.85
CA LEU A 48 16.23 -5.98 6.60
C LEU A 48 15.97 -7.45 6.88
N LYS A 49 15.46 -7.75 8.06
CA LYS A 49 15.07 -9.09 8.48
C LYS A 49 13.58 -9.12 8.83
N LEU A 50 12.88 -10.19 8.47
CA LEU A 50 11.44 -10.32 8.75
C LEU A 50 11.10 -10.13 10.25
N PRO A 51 11.85 -10.71 11.21
CA PRO A 51 11.57 -10.51 12.64
C PRO A 51 11.72 -9.07 13.14
N GLU A 52 12.28 -8.15 12.34
CA GLU A 52 12.36 -6.73 12.70
C GLU A 52 11.00 -6.05 12.55
N ALA A 53 10.19 -6.42 11.55
CA ALA A 53 8.87 -5.84 11.30
C ALA A 53 7.71 -6.73 11.75
N PHE A 54 7.95 -8.03 11.92
CA PHE A 54 6.94 -9.02 12.23
C PHE A 54 7.23 -9.72 13.56
N SER A 55 6.17 -10.06 14.30
CA SER A 55 6.28 -10.97 15.43
C SER A 55 6.61 -12.39 14.95
N PRO A 56 6.95 -13.34 15.84
CA PRO A 56 7.10 -14.75 15.43
C PRO A 56 5.88 -15.29 14.68
N LEU A 57 4.66 -14.93 15.13
CA LEU A 57 3.42 -15.27 14.43
C LEU A 57 3.37 -14.69 13.02
N GLY A 58 3.77 -13.42 12.86
CA GLY A 58 3.80 -12.78 11.55
C GLY A 58 4.79 -13.42 10.60
N VAL A 59 5.97 -13.81 11.10
CA VAL A 59 6.96 -14.58 10.32
C VAL A 59 6.37 -15.90 9.85
N ASP A 60 5.75 -16.67 10.74
CA ASP A 60 5.11 -17.95 10.40
C ASP A 60 4.01 -17.78 9.32
N ILE A 61 3.16 -16.75 9.47
CA ILE A 61 2.12 -16.44 8.49
C ILE A 61 2.75 -16.10 7.13
N ILE A 62 3.83 -15.33 7.10
CA ILE A 62 4.50 -14.96 5.85
C ILE A 62 5.11 -16.19 5.19
N GLU A 63 5.85 -17.00 5.93
CA GLU A 63 6.51 -18.18 5.37
C GLU A 63 5.51 -19.21 4.85
N ALA A 64 4.33 -19.33 5.48
CA ALA A 64 3.32 -20.32 5.11
C ALA A 64 2.29 -19.85 4.06
N ALA A 65 1.84 -18.59 4.13
CA ALA A 65 0.63 -18.14 3.43
C ALA A 65 0.86 -17.04 2.40
N TRP A 66 1.87 -16.18 2.62
CA TRP A 66 2.15 -14.97 1.83
C TRP A 66 2.05 -15.14 0.32
N ASN A 67 2.75 -16.15 -0.20
CA ASN A 67 2.91 -16.38 -1.63
C ASN A 67 2.04 -17.55 -2.14
N ASN A 68 1.17 -18.08 -1.27
CA ASN A 68 0.35 -19.26 -1.53
C ASN A 68 -1.15 -18.94 -1.54
N GLN A 69 -1.58 -17.97 -0.73
CA GLN A 69 -3.00 -17.62 -0.59
C GLN A 69 -3.37 -16.36 -1.40
N PRO A 70 -4.58 -16.32 -2.00
CA PRO A 70 -5.16 -15.08 -2.48
C PRO A 70 -5.26 -14.02 -1.36
N VAL A 71 -5.13 -12.74 -1.71
CA VAL A 71 -5.04 -11.62 -0.75
C VAL A 71 -6.20 -11.56 0.26
N HIS A 72 -7.42 -11.93 -0.16
CA HIS A 72 -8.59 -11.97 0.72
C HIS A 72 -8.50 -13.12 1.74
N HIS A 73 -8.08 -14.32 1.32
CA HIS A 73 -7.86 -15.45 2.24
C HIS A 73 -6.70 -15.19 3.20
N LEU A 74 -5.66 -14.49 2.73
CA LEU A 74 -4.58 -14.03 3.59
C LEU A 74 -5.10 -13.06 4.66
N ASN A 75 -6.00 -12.14 4.29
CA ASN A 75 -6.62 -11.22 5.23
C ASN A 75 -7.43 -11.94 6.31
N ASP A 76 -8.23 -12.94 5.92
CA ASP A 76 -9.00 -13.75 6.87
C ASP A 76 -8.07 -14.54 7.81
N THR A 77 -6.98 -15.09 7.27
CA THR A 77 -5.96 -15.78 8.07
C THR A 77 -5.34 -14.82 9.08
N ILE A 78 -4.88 -13.65 8.65
CA ILE A 78 -4.27 -12.64 9.54
C ILE A 78 -5.25 -12.22 10.63
N ALA A 79 -6.49 -11.86 10.28
CA ALA A 79 -7.49 -11.42 11.24
C ALA A 79 -7.84 -12.52 12.26
N ARG A 80 -8.01 -13.76 11.81
CA ARG A 80 -8.29 -14.91 12.69
C ARG A 80 -7.11 -15.20 13.59
N MET A 81 -5.90 -15.28 13.05
CA MET A 81 -4.69 -15.59 13.81
C MET A 81 -4.36 -14.49 14.81
N PHE A 82 -4.59 -13.23 14.45
CA PHE A 82 -4.46 -12.11 15.38
C PHE A 82 -5.36 -12.28 16.61
N ARG A 83 -6.65 -12.59 16.39
CA ARG A 83 -7.61 -12.81 17.49
C ARG A 83 -7.25 -14.00 18.37
N LEU A 84 -6.65 -15.04 17.80
CA LEU A 84 -6.34 -16.28 18.53
C LEU A 84 -4.97 -16.28 19.20
N LYS A 85 -3.98 -15.60 18.59
CA LYS A 85 -2.55 -15.72 18.96
C LYS A 85 -1.86 -14.38 19.21
N GLY A 86 -2.54 -13.25 19.00
CA GLY A 86 -2.04 -11.92 19.29
C GLY A 86 -1.34 -11.24 18.11
N ALA A 87 -0.40 -10.35 18.40
CA ALA A 87 0.18 -9.44 17.43
C ALA A 87 0.83 -10.14 16.22
N VAL A 88 0.59 -9.62 15.02
CA VAL A 88 1.23 -10.07 13.76
C VAL A 88 2.44 -9.20 13.40
N LEU A 89 2.34 -7.89 13.62
CA LEU A 89 3.47 -6.97 13.49
C LEU A 89 4.30 -6.93 14.78
N ASN A 90 5.58 -6.61 14.66
CA ASN A 90 6.44 -6.37 15.81
C ASN A 90 6.08 -4.99 16.41
N PRO A 91 5.67 -4.90 17.69
CA PRO A 91 5.31 -3.63 18.32
C PRO A 91 6.52 -2.72 18.58
N GLU A 92 7.74 -3.27 18.62
CA GLU A 92 8.98 -2.54 18.89
C GLU A 92 10.04 -2.86 17.82
N PRO A 93 9.88 -2.36 16.58
CA PRO A 93 10.80 -2.68 15.49
C PRO A 93 12.19 -2.06 15.73
N PRO A 94 13.26 -2.85 15.92
CA PRO A 94 14.57 -2.34 16.37
C PRO A 94 15.36 -1.58 15.28
N ASN A 95 14.97 -1.70 14.01
CA ASN A 95 15.69 -1.18 12.85
C ASN A 95 14.81 -0.24 12.00
N PHE A 96 13.94 0.53 12.66
CA PHE A 96 12.88 1.28 12.00
C PHE A 96 13.40 2.30 10.96
N ASP A 97 14.56 2.92 11.18
CA ASP A 97 15.15 3.85 10.22
C ASP A 97 15.53 3.20 8.88
N ALA A 98 16.12 2.00 8.91
CA ALA A 98 16.43 1.26 7.69
C ALA A 98 15.16 0.84 6.95
N TRP A 99 14.13 0.44 7.69
CA TRP A 99 12.80 0.15 7.14
C TRP A 99 12.17 1.38 6.49
N LYS A 100 12.19 2.53 7.17
CA LYS A 100 11.71 3.80 6.63
C LYS A 100 12.45 4.17 5.35
N ALA A 101 13.78 4.08 5.34
CA ALA A 101 14.59 4.34 4.17
C ALA A 101 14.23 3.42 3.00
N ALA A 102 14.01 2.13 3.25
CA ALA A 102 13.60 1.16 2.23
C ALA A 102 12.18 1.41 1.71
N ILE A 103 11.22 1.75 2.59
CA ILE A 103 9.86 2.12 2.20
C ILE A 103 9.90 3.35 1.30
N VAL A 104 10.58 4.42 1.73
CA VAL A 104 10.79 5.64 0.94
C VAL A 104 11.42 5.26 -0.40
N ALA A 105 12.49 4.47 -0.39
CA ALA A 105 13.21 4.10 -1.61
C ALA A 105 12.35 3.34 -2.63
N SER A 106 11.40 2.54 -2.15
CA SER A 106 10.47 1.75 -2.97
C SER A 106 9.28 2.55 -3.53
N SER A 107 9.06 3.80 -3.10
CA SER A 107 7.92 4.61 -3.54
C SER A 107 8.12 5.22 -4.93
N ALA A 108 7.05 5.28 -5.74
CA ALA A 108 7.07 6.01 -7.00
C ALA A 108 7.03 7.55 -6.80
N ALA A 109 6.60 8.05 -5.62
CA ALA A 109 6.55 9.47 -5.26
C ALA A 109 7.93 10.07 -4.90
N ARG A 110 8.94 9.80 -5.73
CA ARG A 110 10.34 10.24 -5.50
C ARG A 110 10.94 11.03 -6.64
N ARG A 111 10.32 11.00 -7.82
CA ARG A 111 10.86 11.61 -9.03
C ARG A 111 9.73 11.98 -9.97
N LYS A 112 10.03 12.89 -10.90
CA LYS A 112 9.15 13.22 -12.03
C LYS A 112 8.86 11.95 -12.85
N PRO A 113 7.60 11.59 -13.09
CA PRO A 113 7.24 10.55 -14.05
C PRO A 113 7.75 10.91 -15.46
N ILE A 114 8.26 9.93 -16.19
CA ILE A 114 8.75 10.13 -17.57
C ILE A 114 7.62 10.27 -18.60
N ALA A 115 6.40 9.86 -18.23
CA ALA A 115 5.20 9.91 -19.05
C ALA A 115 4.05 10.55 -18.25
N PRO A 116 3.01 11.09 -18.92
CA PRO A 116 1.79 11.52 -18.25
C PRO A 116 1.18 10.41 -17.40
N VAL A 117 0.50 10.79 -16.32
CA VAL A 117 -0.14 9.86 -15.38
C VAL A 117 -1.63 10.14 -15.33
N LEU A 118 -2.45 9.09 -15.37
CA LEU A 118 -3.87 9.14 -14.97
C LEU A 118 -4.00 8.53 -13.57
N VAL A 119 -4.68 9.24 -12.67
CA VAL A 119 -5.06 8.74 -11.35
C VAL A 119 -6.58 8.67 -11.29
N CYS A 120 -7.13 7.47 -11.21
CA CYS A 120 -8.54 7.22 -10.93
C CYS A 120 -8.72 7.06 -9.42
N VAL A 121 -9.58 7.86 -8.81
CA VAL A 121 -9.75 7.95 -7.35
C VAL A 121 -11.12 7.38 -6.96
N ASP A 122 -11.13 6.43 -6.04
CA ASP A 122 -12.33 5.93 -5.32
C ASP A 122 -12.58 6.80 -4.09
N SER A 123 -13.39 7.86 -4.23
CA SER A 123 -13.64 8.79 -3.13
C SER A 123 -14.81 8.42 -2.23
N PHE A 124 -15.49 7.30 -2.51
CA PHE A 124 -16.54 6.78 -1.64
C PHE A 124 -16.02 6.55 -0.22
N ASP A 125 -16.70 7.13 0.78
CA ASP A 125 -16.33 7.12 2.20
C ASP A 125 -14.87 7.53 2.50
N GLY A 126 -14.31 8.45 1.71
CA GLY A 126 -12.93 8.92 1.89
C GLY A 126 -11.87 7.88 1.50
N GLY A 127 -12.28 6.83 0.77
CA GLY A 127 -11.45 5.73 0.30
C GLY A 127 -11.55 4.53 1.22
N THR A 128 -12.22 3.46 0.75
CA THR A 128 -12.59 2.31 1.59
C THR A 128 -11.41 1.41 1.97
N VAL A 129 -10.42 1.29 1.07
CA VAL A 129 -9.18 0.55 1.31
C VAL A 129 -7.99 1.50 1.27
N ILE A 130 -7.88 2.32 0.21
CA ILE A 130 -6.82 3.32 0.09
C ILE A 130 -7.36 4.70 0.45
N PRO A 131 -6.89 5.35 1.51
CA PRO A 131 -7.35 6.68 1.87
C PRO A 131 -7.19 7.66 0.71
N VAL A 132 -8.23 8.45 0.42
CA VAL A 132 -8.20 9.50 -0.61
C VAL A 132 -7.03 10.45 -0.39
N ALA A 133 -6.70 10.77 0.87
CA ALA A 133 -5.56 11.61 1.21
C ALA A 133 -4.22 11.06 0.68
N TRP A 134 -4.05 9.74 0.65
CA TRP A 134 -2.84 9.12 0.11
C TRP A 134 -2.75 9.25 -1.41
N GLN A 135 -3.89 9.11 -2.07
CA GLN A 135 -4.01 9.25 -3.53
C GLN A 135 -3.76 10.70 -3.94
N ALA A 136 -4.35 11.65 -3.22
CA ALA A 136 -4.11 13.08 -3.39
C ALA A 136 -2.64 13.45 -3.15
N GLY A 137 -2.03 12.94 -2.07
CA GLY A 137 -0.61 13.19 -1.81
C GLY A 137 0.32 12.65 -2.91
N TYR A 138 -0.04 11.55 -3.58
CA TYR A 138 0.70 11.09 -4.76
C TYR A 138 0.54 12.06 -5.94
N VAL A 139 -0.67 12.55 -6.20
CA VAL A 139 -0.94 13.55 -7.25
C VAL A 139 -0.12 14.82 -6.98
N ASP A 140 -0.10 15.30 -5.74
CA ASP A 140 0.65 16.50 -5.35
C ASP A 140 2.16 16.29 -5.50
N ALA A 141 2.68 15.11 -5.16
CA ALA A 141 4.08 14.77 -5.40
C ALA A 141 4.42 14.80 -6.89
N VAL A 142 3.57 14.21 -7.75
CA VAL A 142 3.78 14.23 -9.21
C VAL A 142 3.78 15.67 -9.75
N ARG A 143 2.83 16.50 -9.32
CA ARG A 143 2.77 17.94 -9.68
C ARG A 143 4.00 18.70 -9.20
N GLY A 144 4.42 18.48 -7.95
CA GLY A 144 5.59 19.12 -7.35
C GLY A 144 6.90 18.79 -8.08
N PHE A 145 7.00 17.61 -8.69
CA PHE A 145 8.12 17.24 -9.56
C PHE A 145 7.99 17.76 -11.00
N GLY A 146 6.95 18.55 -11.32
CA GLY A 146 6.68 19.04 -12.67
C GLY A 146 6.24 17.95 -13.65
N GLY A 147 5.62 16.87 -13.15
CA GLY A 147 5.02 15.81 -13.94
C GLY A 147 3.61 16.17 -14.42
N ALA A 148 3.22 15.63 -15.57
CA ALA A 148 1.85 15.75 -16.08
C ALA A 148 0.96 14.69 -15.40
N VAL A 149 -0.13 15.14 -14.76
CA VAL A 149 -1.09 14.25 -14.09
C VAL A 149 -2.52 14.71 -14.33
N GLU A 150 -3.36 13.77 -14.75
CA GLU A 150 -4.81 13.89 -14.83
C GLU A 150 -5.44 13.09 -13.69
N VAL A 151 -6.43 13.66 -13.03
CA VAL A 151 -7.16 13.01 -11.94
C VAL A 151 -8.61 12.87 -12.36
N ARG A 152 -9.16 11.67 -12.17
CA ARG A 152 -10.58 11.41 -12.36
C ARG A 152 -11.17 10.81 -11.11
N ASP A 153 -12.16 11.49 -10.58
CA ASP A 153 -12.84 11.11 -9.35
C ASP A 153 -14.07 10.25 -9.63
N TYR A 154 -14.28 9.24 -8.79
CA TYR A 154 -15.38 8.29 -8.83
C TYR A 154 -16.06 8.23 -7.45
N PRO A 155 -16.97 9.18 -7.13
CA PRO A 155 -17.50 9.37 -5.77
C PRO A 155 -18.49 8.31 -5.31
N HIS A 156 -18.94 7.46 -6.23
CA HIS A 156 -19.87 6.36 -5.95
C HIS A 156 -19.20 4.99 -6.10
N ASP A 157 -17.88 4.97 -6.32
CA ASP A 157 -17.11 3.74 -6.44
C ASP A 157 -16.18 3.57 -5.25
N ASP A 158 -16.01 2.31 -4.85
CA ASP A 158 -15.06 1.88 -3.84
C ASP A 158 -13.89 1.11 -4.47
N HIS A 159 -12.99 0.60 -3.63
CA HIS A 159 -11.84 -0.20 -4.07
C HIS A 159 -12.21 -1.40 -4.98
N PHE A 160 -13.42 -1.95 -4.81
CA PHE A 160 -13.88 -3.14 -5.51
C PHE A 160 -14.63 -2.81 -6.80
N SER A 161 -15.38 -1.71 -6.85
CA SER A 161 -16.12 -1.30 -8.04
C SER A 161 -15.29 -0.43 -8.99
N LEU A 162 -14.37 0.39 -8.47
CA LEU A 162 -13.55 1.32 -9.26
C LEU A 162 -12.83 0.65 -10.46
N PRO A 163 -12.17 -0.52 -10.32
CA PRO A 163 -11.47 -1.13 -11.45
C PRO A 163 -12.40 -1.43 -12.65
N ARG A 164 -13.67 -1.74 -12.37
CA ARG A 164 -14.68 -1.95 -13.41
C ARG A 164 -15.17 -0.62 -13.98
N SER A 165 -15.43 0.36 -13.13
CA SER A 165 -15.99 1.66 -13.53
C SER A 165 -15.01 2.49 -14.35
N CYS A 166 -13.71 2.45 -14.03
CA CYS A 166 -12.71 3.30 -14.68
C CYS A 166 -12.11 2.73 -15.98
N VAL A 167 -12.39 1.47 -16.34
CA VAL A 167 -11.72 0.79 -17.47
C VAL A 167 -11.94 1.50 -18.82
N GLY A 168 -13.16 2.01 -19.06
CA GLY A 168 -13.49 2.71 -20.30
C GLY A 168 -12.72 4.02 -20.43
N ASP A 169 -12.67 4.77 -19.33
CA ASP A 169 -11.99 6.07 -19.26
C ASP A 169 -10.48 5.93 -19.35
N ALA A 170 -9.90 4.95 -18.64
CA ALA A 170 -8.48 4.65 -18.71
C ALA A 170 -8.06 4.26 -20.14
N ARG A 171 -8.86 3.46 -20.84
CA ARG A 171 -8.61 3.12 -22.25
C ARG A 171 -8.73 4.34 -23.16
N ALA A 172 -9.75 5.17 -22.98
CA ALA A 172 -9.92 6.40 -23.74
C ALA A 172 -8.71 7.35 -23.53
N TRP A 173 -8.25 7.50 -22.30
CA TRP A 173 -7.08 8.29 -21.96
C TRP A 173 -5.79 7.75 -22.61
N LEU A 174 -5.54 6.45 -22.51
CA LEU A 174 -4.39 5.81 -23.17
C LEU A 174 -4.40 6.01 -24.69
N ASN A 175 -5.58 5.95 -25.31
CA ASN A 175 -5.71 6.15 -26.75
C ASN A 175 -5.42 7.60 -27.18
N LYS A 176 -5.72 8.60 -26.34
CA LYS A 176 -5.36 10.00 -26.61
C LYS A 176 -3.84 10.20 -26.66
N LEU A 177 -3.07 9.42 -25.91
CA LEU A 177 -1.60 9.51 -25.86
C LEU A 177 -0.89 8.85 -27.05
N ARG A 178 -1.63 8.10 -27.89
CA ARG A 178 -1.10 7.46 -29.10
C ARG A 178 -1.11 8.37 -30.32
N GLY A 179 -1.73 9.55 -30.21
CA GLY A 179 -1.84 10.55 -31.27
C GLY A 179 -0.56 11.35 -31.48
#